data_AF-A0A372IE84-F1
#
_entry.id   AF-A0A372IE84-F1
#
_cell.length_a   1.000
_cell.length_b   1.000
_cell.length_c   1.000
_cell.angle_alpha   90.00
_cell.angle_beta   90.00
_cell.angle_gamma   90.00
#
_symmetry.space_group_name_H-M   'P 1'
#
loop_
_entity.id
_entity.type
_entity.pdbx_description
1 polymer ?
#
loop_
_entity_poly.entity_id
_entity_poly.type
_entity_poly.pdbx_seq_one_letter_code
_entity_poly.pdbx_strand_id
1 'polypeptide(L)' 'MAEHQTHKHGEMDIQDQEDTFNGFVKFLTNAIIACLVVVAILALFFR' A
#
# COMPACT_ATOMS: atom_id res chain seq x y z
N MET A 1 -36.60 -4.61 -19.37
CA MET A 1 -37.14 -4.52 -18.00
C MET A 1 -35.98 -4.17 -17.10
N ALA A 2 -36.16 -3.12 -16.28
CA ALA A 2 -35.41 -2.68 -15.08
C ALA A 2 -33.89 -2.96 -15.02
N GLU A 3 -32.97 -2.01 -14.78
CA GLU A 3 -33.01 -0.82 -13.94
C GLU A 3 -31.79 0.04 -14.32
N HIS A 4 -31.95 1.34 -14.64
CA HIS A 4 -30.80 2.25 -14.74
C HIS A 4 -30.32 2.52 -13.31
N GLN A 5 -29.42 1.66 -12.81
CA GLN A 5 -28.68 1.90 -11.58
C GLN A 5 -27.88 3.19 -11.79
N THR A 6 -28.46 4.31 -11.38
CA THR A 6 -27.89 5.64 -11.57
C THR A 6 -26.76 5.74 -10.54
N HIS A 7 -25.60 5.20 -10.88
CA HIS A 7 -24.43 5.25 -10.03
C HIS A 7 -24.06 6.73 -9.87
N LYS A 8 -24.29 7.27 -8.68
CA LYS A 8 -23.87 8.63 -8.36
C LYS A 8 -22.35 8.66 -8.34
N HIS A 9 -21.79 9.51 -9.18
CA HIS A 9 -20.35 9.71 -9.24
C HIS A 9 -19.83 10.12 -7.86
N GLY A 10 -18.83 9.38 -7.34
CA GLY A 10 -18.22 9.63 -6.04
C GLY A 10 -18.89 8.95 -4.83
N GLU A 11 -20.02 8.28 -5.03
CA GLU A 11 -20.67 7.46 -3.98
C GLU A 11 -20.37 5.95 -4.15
N MET A 12 -19.37 5.60 -4.97
CA MET A 12 -18.89 4.22 -5.08
C MET A 12 -18.20 3.83 -3.78
N ASP A 13 -18.51 2.65 -3.25
CA ASP A 13 -17.76 2.07 -2.14
C ASP A 13 -16.29 1.88 -2.53
N ILE A 14 -15.39 2.37 -1.69
CA ILE A 14 -13.94 2.35 -1.91
C ILE A 14 -13.18 1.57 -0.82
N GLN A 15 -13.86 0.77 0.00
CA GLN A 15 -13.24 0.07 1.13
C GLN A 15 -12.04 -0.80 0.70
N ASP A 16 -12.17 -1.54 -0.42
CA ASP A 16 -11.08 -2.36 -0.95
C ASP A 16 -9.85 -1.54 -1.35
N GLN A 17 -10.05 -0.34 -1.88
CA GLN A 17 -9.00 0.58 -2.31
C GLN A 17 -8.29 1.20 -1.09
N GLU A 18 -9.05 1.59 -0.06
CA GLU A 18 -8.50 2.09 1.21
C GLU A 18 -7.66 1.02 1.91
N ASP A 19 -8.18 -0.21 2.00
CA ASP A 19 -7.47 -1.34 2.61
C ASP A 19 -6.19 -1.70 1.83
N THR A 20 -6.27 -1.67 0.50
CA THR A 20 -5.10 -1.88 -0.37
C THR A 20 -4.04 -0.79 -0.15
N PHE A 21 -4.45 0.48 -0.07
CA PHE A 21 -3.53 1.58 0.17
C PHE A 21 -2.87 1.48 1.56
N ASN A 22 -3.64 1.17 2.59
CA ASN A 22 -3.12 0.93 3.93
C ASN A 22 -2.11 -0.23 3.95
N GLY A 23 -2.42 -1.33 3.26
CA GLY A 23 -1.50 -2.45 3.06
C GLY A 23 -0.21 -2.03 2.35
N PHE A 24 -0.33 -1.25 1.28
CA PHE A 24 0.80 -0.74 0.50
C PHE A 24 1.73 0.14 1.32
N VAL A 25 1.19 1.08 2.12
CA VAL A 25 2.00 1.96 2.98
C VAL A 25 2.77 1.14 4.02
N LYS A 26 2.13 0.14 4.64
CA LYS A 26 2.79 -0.77 5.60
C LYS A 26 3.89 -1.59 4.95
N PHE A 27 3.63 -2.12 3.74
CA PHE A 27 4.63 -2.85 2.97
C PHE A 27 5.84 -1.98 2.63
N LEU A 28 5.62 -0.77 2.08
CA LEU A 28 6.69 0.16 1.75
C LEU A 28 7.52 0.54 2.97
N THR A 29 6.88 0.85 4.09
CA THR A 29 7.57 1.20 5.34
C THR A 29 8.51 0.07 5.77
N ASN A 30 8.02 -1.17 5.77
CA ASN A 30 8.82 -2.33 6.13
C ASN A 30 9.95 -2.61 5.12
N ALA A 31 9.69 -2.42 3.82
CA ALA A 31 10.69 -2.59 2.77
C ALA A 31 11.84 -1.57 2.92
N ILE A 32 11.53 -0.31 3.21
CA ILE A 32 12.54 0.73 3.46
C ILE A 32 13.40 0.36 4.68
N ILE A 33 12.77 -0.05 5.78
CA ILE A 33 13.49 -0.49 6.98
C ILE A 33 14.42 -1.67 6.65
N ALA A 34 13.92 -2.67 5.90
CA ALA A 34 14.74 -3.81 5.50
C ALA A 34 15.95 -3.38 4.64
N CYS A 35 15.76 -2.49 3.67
CA CYS A 35 16.86 -1.93 2.87
C CYS A 35 17.91 -1.23 3.75
N LEU A 36 17.48 -0.41 4.72
CA LEU A 36 18.39 0.28 5.63
C LEU A 36 19.16 -0.71 6.51
N VAL A 37 18.51 -1.75 7.02
CA VAL A 37 19.16 -2.81 7.80
C VAL A 37 20.20 -3.53 6.96
N VAL A 38 19.89 -3.90 5.72
CA VAL A 38 20.84 -4.55 4.80
C VAL A 38 22.03 -3.64 4.54
N VAL A 39 21.82 -2.36 4.23
CA VAL A 39 22.92 -1.41 4.00
C VAL A 39 23.76 -1.23 5.25
N ALA A 40 23.17 -1.14 6.44
CA ALA A 40 23.89 -1.04 7.69
C ALA A 40 24.74 -2.29 7.97
N ILE A 41 24.21 -3.49 7.72
CA ILE A 41 24.96 -4.75 7.83
C ILE A 41 26.14 -4.75 6.86
N LEU A 42 25.90 -4.38 5.58
CA LEU A 42 26.96 -4.29 4.59
C LEU A 42 28.06 -3.30 5.03
N ALA A 43 27.68 -2.13 5.54
CA ALA A 43 28.62 -1.11 5.98
C ALA A 43 29.44 -1.52 7.22
N LEU A 44 28.86 -2.27 8.15
CA LEU A 44 29.54 -2.68 9.38
C LEU A 44 30.38 -3.95 9.23
N PHE A 45 29.91 -4.92 8.44
CA PHE A 45 30.55 -6.23 8.32
C PHE A 45 31.43 -6.40 7.08
N PHE A 46 31.25 -5.57 6.05
CA PHE A 46 31.98 -5.67 4.78
C PHE A 46 32.85 -4.42 4.50
N ARG A 47 33.20 -3.67 5.54
CA ARG A 47 34.21 -2.61 5.50
C ARG A 47 35.62 -3.16 5.67
#